data_AF-A0A6L5DUJ4-F1
#
_entry.id   AF-A0A6L5DUJ4-F1
#
_cell.length_a   1.000
_cell.length_b   1.000
_cell.length_c   1.000
_cell.angle_alpha   90.00
_cell.angle_beta   90.00
_cell.angle_gamma   90.00
#
_symmetry.space_group_name_H-M   'P 1'
#
loop_
_entity.id
_entity.type
_entity.pdbx_description
1 polymer ?
#
loop_
_entity_poly.entity_id
_entity_poly.type
_entity_poly.pdbx_seq_one_letter_code
_entity_poly.pdbx_strand_id
1 'polypeptide(L)'
;MKNSIVVKSKNDEWLFITPIYSLELGKSISKELKIGRVTFIDVTKIPRVRKRLGFPVPLSRINETKFLSNYFKLSKTYAICTFRGDSKDEKLRYDIRKEVEKATHILGFSQLGYCNRRRNSQFGMIDLNTHTELFILNKNEYKSSLCSTKESKILPFRIGKKWLKFHKDFFFLEFLKLIDSKKKMNKKWKDTIIRAAEMSGKSMMSRDLEYAFLWNMIAIEMLLPSQDKYMERLPELAEAFIGWVDYWEDKNYQEKIKDAYLRRCELVHNGNSNNITVEHVIFTDDLLFNLMWNIVTHIDMFPNKESVREFSEKVKSEKLLGVKPQVQPGTLHFMNREYDIDDYLRI
;
A
#
# COMPACT_ATOMS: atom_id res chain seq x y z
N MET A 1 -31.98 40.16 19.32
CA MET A 1 -31.43 38.89 18.78
C MET A 1 -30.74 39.20 17.46
N LYS A 2 -29.41 39.17 17.43
CA LYS A 2 -28.64 39.36 16.18
C LYS A 2 -28.61 38.01 15.46
N ASN A 3 -29.32 37.91 14.35
CA ASN A 3 -29.19 36.80 13.41
C ASN A 3 -27.76 36.80 12.87
N SER A 4 -26.90 35.94 13.42
CA SER A 4 -25.60 35.62 12.84
C SER A 4 -25.87 34.85 11.56
N ILE A 5 -25.83 35.56 10.43
CA ILE A 5 -25.76 34.96 9.11
C ILE A 5 -24.49 34.10 9.11
N VAL A 6 -24.65 32.78 9.20
CA VAL A 6 -23.57 31.82 8.93
C VAL A 6 -23.29 31.94 7.44
N VAL A 7 -22.35 32.82 7.10
CA VAL A 7 -21.75 32.83 5.77
C VAL A 7 -21.08 31.47 5.61
N LYS A 8 -21.70 30.57 4.85
CA LYS A 8 -21.05 29.33 4.40
C LYS A 8 -19.86 29.74 3.55
N SER A 9 -18.67 29.83 4.13
CA SER A 9 -17.42 30.09 3.42
C SER A 9 -17.05 28.86 2.59
N LYS A 10 -17.68 28.74 1.42
CA LYS A 10 -17.51 27.58 0.51
C LYS A 10 -16.07 27.40 -0.01
N ASN A 11 -15.12 28.27 0.33
CA ASN A 11 -13.78 28.33 -0.27
C ASN A 11 -12.62 28.46 0.74
N ASP A 12 -12.84 28.23 2.03
CA ASP A 12 -11.74 28.28 3.00
C ASP A 12 -10.75 27.14 2.76
N GLU A 13 -9.46 27.44 2.93
CA GLU A 13 -8.37 26.47 2.85
C GLU A 13 -8.04 25.93 4.24
N TRP A 14 -8.13 24.62 4.38
CA TRP A 14 -8.00 23.92 5.65
C TRP A 14 -6.81 22.96 5.62
N LEU A 15 -6.26 22.72 6.80
CA LEU A 15 -5.15 21.79 7.01
C LEU A 15 -5.65 20.58 7.80
N PHE A 16 -5.62 19.42 7.17
CA PHE A 16 -5.83 18.15 7.85
C PHE A 16 -4.49 17.63 8.36
N ILE A 17 -4.43 17.34 9.66
CA ILE A 17 -3.24 16.80 10.32
C ILE A 17 -3.73 15.58 11.11
N THR A 18 -3.01 14.48 11.02
CA THR A 18 -3.30 13.27 11.79
C THR A 18 -2.02 12.53 12.17
N PRO A 19 -1.88 12.00 13.41
CA PRO A 19 -0.75 11.17 13.76
C PRO A 19 -0.78 9.85 12.98
N ILE A 20 0.38 9.43 12.49
CA ILE A 20 0.58 8.10 11.89
C ILE A 20 1.44 7.30 12.87
N TYR A 21 0.81 6.34 13.54
CA TYR A 21 1.45 5.54 14.57
C TYR A 21 2.38 4.50 13.95
N SER A 22 3.43 4.13 14.68
CA SER A 22 4.42 3.12 14.26
C SER A 22 5.15 3.43 12.93
N LEU A 23 5.20 4.69 12.50
CA LEU A 23 5.98 5.15 11.34
C LEU A 23 7.11 6.09 11.79
N GLU A 24 8.34 5.85 11.33
CA GLU A 24 9.52 6.65 11.63
C GLU A 24 10.25 7.09 10.35
N LEU A 25 10.41 8.40 10.14
CA LEU A 25 11.11 8.95 9.00
C LEU A 25 12.55 9.35 9.35
N GLY A 26 13.52 8.75 8.66
CA GLY A 26 14.94 8.96 8.86
C GLY A 26 15.48 10.22 8.18
N LYS A 27 16.68 10.66 8.59
CA LYS A 27 17.36 11.83 8.02
C LYS A 27 17.70 11.68 6.52
N SER A 28 17.91 10.46 6.03
CA SER A 28 18.27 10.18 4.63
C SER A 28 17.18 10.53 3.62
N ILE A 29 15.92 10.56 4.05
CA ILE A 29 14.79 11.05 3.26
C ILE A 29 14.35 12.45 3.73
N SER A 30 15.27 13.21 4.32
CA SER A 30 14.97 14.53 4.89
C SER A 30 13.83 14.53 5.93
N LYS A 31 13.56 13.39 6.59
CA LYS A 31 12.44 13.22 7.54
C LYS A 31 11.07 13.60 6.98
N GLU A 32 10.87 13.45 5.68
CA GLU A 32 9.63 13.82 4.99
C GLU A 32 9.45 12.94 3.75
N LEU A 33 8.23 12.49 3.52
CA LEU A 33 7.88 11.74 2.32
C LEU A 33 6.52 12.21 1.81
N LYS A 34 6.42 12.48 0.51
CA LYS A 34 5.19 12.91 -0.13
C LYS A 34 4.64 11.78 -1.00
N ILE A 35 3.33 11.54 -0.90
CA ILE A 35 2.59 10.58 -1.71
C ILE A 35 1.33 11.28 -2.20
N GLY A 36 1.33 11.71 -3.47
CA GLY A 36 0.25 12.51 -4.02
C GLY A 36 0.07 13.81 -3.24
N ARG A 37 -1.10 14.00 -2.62
CA ARG A 37 -1.41 15.21 -1.84
C ARG A 37 -1.02 15.12 -0.37
N VAL A 38 -0.68 13.93 0.13
CA VAL A 38 -0.39 13.69 1.54
C VAL A 38 1.11 13.77 1.77
N THR A 39 1.51 14.56 2.78
CA THR A 39 2.90 14.65 3.23
C THR A 39 3.04 13.98 4.59
N PHE A 40 3.80 12.90 4.66
CA PHE A 40 4.27 12.32 5.91
C PHE A 40 5.49 13.10 6.39
N ILE A 41 5.47 13.56 7.62
CA ILE A 41 6.54 14.38 8.17
C ILE A 41 6.83 14.04 9.63
N ASP A 42 8.12 13.97 9.96
CA ASP A 42 8.57 13.85 11.35
C ASP A 42 8.22 15.13 12.13
N VAL A 43 7.67 14.96 13.33
CA VAL A 43 7.24 16.05 14.20
C VAL A 43 8.32 17.11 14.45
N THR A 44 9.59 16.68 14.53
CA THR A 44 10.74 17.57 14.75
C THR A 44 11.02 18.50 13.57
N LYS A 45 10.53 18.17 12.37
CA LYS A 45 10.69 18.98 11.16
C LYS A 45 9.57 20.01 11.00
N ILE A 46 8.37 19.74 11.51
CA ILE A 46 7.18 20.60 11.33
C ILE A 46 7.46 22.08 11.68
N PRO A 47 8.08 22.46 12.83
CA PRO A 47 8.32 23.87 13.16
C PRO A 47 9.09 24.65 12.08
N ARG A 48 10.05 23.97 11.43
CA ARG A 48 10.96 24.56 10.43
C ARG A 48 10.28 24.76 9.08
N VAL A 49 9.39 23.84 8.69
CA VAL A 49 8.71 23.88 7.37
C VAL A 49 7.23 24.25 7.44
N ARG A 50 6.73 24.67 8.61
CA ARG A 50 5.31 24.97 8.87
C ARG A 50 4.64 25.87 7.82
N LYS A 51 5.34 26.91 7.35
CA LYS A 51 4.80 27.87 6.36
C LYS A 51 4.52 27.19 5.03
N ARG A 52 5.43 26.31 4.58
CA ARG A 52 5.25 25.49 3.37
C ARG A 52 4.13 24.48 3.53
N LEU A 53 3.90 23.99 4.74
CA LEU A 53 2.80 23.08 5.08
C LEU A 53 1.45 23.80 5.29
N GLY A 54 1.39 25.13 5.19
CA GLY A 54 0.13 25.88 5.33
C GLY A 54 -0.28 26.22 6.77
N PHE A 55 0.61 26.09 7.76
CA PHE A 55 0.29 26.52 9.13
C PHE A 55 0.24 28.06 9.22
N PRO A 56 -0.86 28.66 9.74
CA PRO A 56 -1.00 30.11 9.83
C PRO A 56 -0.18 30.74 10.96
N VAL A 57 0.13 29.96 12.00
CA VAL A 57 0.85 30.43 13.21
C VAL A 57 1.93 29.43 13.65
N PRO A 58 2.90 29.84 14.49
CA PRO A 58 3.86 28.91 15.11
C PRO A 58 3.18 27.83 15.96
N LEU A 59 3.78 26.64 16.00
CA LEU A 59 3.28 25.51 16.82
C LEU A 59 3.18 25.84 18.32
N SER A 60 4.03 26.73 18.84
CA SER A 60 3.95 27.18 20.23
C SER A 60 2.60 27.83 20.54
N ARG A 61 2.08 28.68 19.65
CA ARG A 61 0.76 29.33 19.79
C ARG A 61 -0.40 28.35 19.66
N ILE A 62 -0.23 27.31 18.84
CA ILE A 62 -1.24 26.24 18.69
C ILE A 62 -1.34 25.44 20.00
N ASN A 63 -0.19 25.16 20.63
CA ASN A 63 -0.07 24.37 21.86
C ASN A 63 -0.50 25.12 23.14
N GLU A 64 -0.77 26.43 23.09
CA GLU A 64 -1.29 27.22 24.22
C GLU A 64 -2.70 26.78 24.64
N THR A 65 -3.45 26.15 23.73
CA THR A 65 -4.74 25.54 24.06
C THR A 65 -4.53 24.20 24.78
N LYS A 66 -5.15 24.02 25.97
CA LYS A 66 -5.03 22.79 26.78
C LYS A 66 -5.26 21.50 25.95
N PHE A 67 -6.18 21.55 24.98
CA PHE A 67 -6.54 20.42 24.11
C PHE A 67 -5.42 20.01 23.13
N LEU A 68 -4.60 20.95 22.63
CA LEU A 68 -3.59 20.68 21.60
C LEU A 68 -2.17 20.48 22.16
N SER A 69 -1.92 20.85 23.42
CA SER A 69 -0.60 20.76 24.07
C SER A 69 0.05 19.36 24.02
N ASN A 70 -0.74 18.30 23.88
CA ASN A 70 -0.28 16.91 23.75
C ASN A 70 -0.47 16.31 22.36
N TYR A 71 -1.14 17.01 21.43
CA TYR A 71 -1.49 16.46 20.12
C TYR A 71 -0.24 16.07 19.31
N PHE A 72 0.78 16.93 19.28
CA PHE A 72 2.07 16.66 18.59
C PHE A 72 3.01 15.72 19.37
N LYS A 73 2.57 15.15 20.50
CA LYS A 73 3.33 14.14 21.25
C LYS A 73 2.82 12.72 21.00
N LEU A 74 1.70 12.57 20.30
CA LEU A 74 1.04 11.28 20.05
C LEU A 74 1.85 10.36 19.14
N SER A 75 2.57 10.91 18.15
CA SER A 75 3.42 10.15 17.25
C SER A 75 4.70 10.90 16.88
N LYS A 76 5.69 10.16 16.37
CA LYS A 76 6.89 10.73 15.74
C LYS A 76 6.59 11.27 14.33
N THR A 77 5.57 10.74 13.66
CA THR A 77 5.23 11.08 12.27
C THR A 77 3.77 11.49 12.16
N TYR A 78 3.50 12.54 11.38
CA TYR A 78 2.17 13.04 11.07
C TYR A 78 1.95 13.03 9.55
N ALA A 79 0.72 12.71 9.13
CA ALA A 79 0.27 12.94 7.78
C ALA A 79 -0.44 14.30 7.71
N ILE A 80 -0.07 15.10 6.71
CA ILE A 80 -0.57 16.45 6.50
C ILE A 80 -1.10 16.59 5.08
N CYS A 81 -2.32 17.11 4.94
CA CYS A 81 -2.98 17.34 3.66
C CYS A 81 -3.74 18.68 3.70
N THR A 82 -3.65 19.47 2.63
CA THR A 82 -4.41 20.71 2.46
C THR A 82 -5.66 20.46 1.62
N PHE A 83 -6.78 21.06 1.99
CA PHE A 83 -8.04 20.92 1.26
C PHE A 83 -8.83 22.23 1.26
N ARG A 84 -9.78 22.38 0.33
CA ARG A 84 -10.67 23.53 0.25
C ARG A 84 -12.11 23.09 0.46
N GLY A 85 -12.89 23.88 1.20
CA GLY A 85 -14.32 23.62 1.41
C GLY A 85 -14.78 24.00 2.81
N ASP A 86 -15.87 23.37 3.28
CA ASP A 86 -16.41 23.57 4.62
C ASP A 86 -15.88 22.48 5.57
N SER A 87 -15.19 22.87 6.64
CA SER A 87 -14.66 21.92 7.64
C SER A 87 -15.74 21.07 8.32
N LYS A 88 -17.00 21.52 8.29
CA LYS A 88 -18.14 20.81 8.88
C LYS A 88 -18.75 19.79 7.91
N ASP A 89 -18.40 19.83 6.63
CA ASP A 89 -18.83 18.84 5.64
C ASP A 89 -18.26 17.46 6.00
N GLU A 90 -19.14 16.55 6.40
CA GLU A 90 -18.80 15.17 6.77
C GLU A 90 -18.22 14.39 5.59
N LYS A 91 -18.75 14.59 4.38
CA LYS A 91 -18.26 13.92 3.18
C LYS A 91 -16.85 14.37 2.88
N LEU A 92 -16.57 15.66 2.96
CA LEU A 92 -15.23 16.20 2.75
C LEU A 92 -14.23 15.62 3.77
N ARG A 93 -14.60 15.56 5.06
CA ARG A 93 -13.77 14.94 6.10
C ARG A 93 -13.50 13.46 5.84
N TYR A 94 -14.53 12.73 5.42
CA TYR A 94 -14.40 11.32 5.03
C TYR A 94 -13.44 11.14 3.85
N ASP A 95 -13.59 11.94 2.79
CA ASP A 95 -12.76 11.87 1.58
C ASP A 95 -11.28 12.17 1.89
N ILE A 96 -11.00 13.19 2.71
CA ILE A 96 -9.62 13.53 3.12
C ILE A 96 -9.00 12.42 3.94
N ARG A 97 -9.78 11.84 4.87
CA ARG A 97 -9.34 10.70 5.65
C ARG A 97 -9.00 9.52 4.75
N LYS A 98 -9.85 9.22 3.77
CA LYS A 98 -9.60 8.17 2.77
C LYS A 98 -8.34 8.43 1.95
N GLU A 99 -8.04 9.67 1.61
CA GLU A 99 -6.79 10.04 0.93
C GLU A 99 -5.55 9.76 1.82
N VAL A 100 -5.63 10.01 3.14
CA VAL A 100 -4.54 9.65 4.06
C VAL A 100 -4.42 8.14 4.25
N GLU A 101 -5.52 7.40 4.36
CA GLU A 101 -5.52 5.93 4.41
C GLU A 101 -4.88 5.35 3.15
N LYS A 102 -5.29 5.83 1.97
CA LYS A 102 -4.72 5.45 0.69
C LYS A 102 -3.22 5.71 0.62
N ALA A 103 -2.77 6.91 1.02
CA ALA A 103 -1.35 7.23 1.06
C ALA A 103 -0.58 6.33 2.03
N THR A 104 -1.20 5.96 3.16
CA THR A 104 -0.61 5.04 4.15
C THR A 104 -0.47 3.63 3.58
N HIS A 105 -1.49 3.10 2.90
CA HIS A 105 -1.41 1.81 2.23
C HIS A 105 -0.38 1.83 1.10
N ILE A 106 -0.34 2.89 0.28
CA ILE A 106 0.72 3.06 -0.72
C ILE A 106 2.11 3.06 -0.08
N LEU A 107 2.26 3.61 1.12
CA LEU A 107 3.51 3.51 1.85
C LEU A 107 3.78 2.07 2.33
N GLY A 108 2.73 1.37 2.78
CA GLY A 108 2.79 -0.05 3.17
C GLY A 108 3.21 -0.95 2.01
N PHE A 109 2.83 -0.59 0.77
CA PHE A 109 3.26 -1.29 -0.45
C PHE A 109 4.78 -1.27 -0.64
N SER A 110 5.50 -0.27 -0.12
CA SER A 110 6.96 -0.28 -0.14
C SER A 110 7.60 -1.41 0.68
N GLN A 111 6.83 -2.08 1.55
CA GLN A 111 7.32 -3.27 2.26
C GLN A 111 7.41 -4.49 1.34
N LEU A 112 6.70 -4.50 0.20
CA LEU A 112 6.75 -5.56 -0.78
C LEU A 112 8.17 -5.68 -1.36
N GLY A 113 8.80 -6.84 -1.14
CA GLY A 113 10.20 -7.10 -1.53
C GLY A 113 11.25 -6.53 -0.57
N TYR A 114 10.94 -5.49 0.21
CA TYR A 114 11.92 -4.84 1.09
C TYR A 114 12.19 -5.63 2.38
N CYS A 115 11.15 -6.22 2.97
CA CYS A 115 11.27 -7.01 4.19
C CYS A 115 10.47 -8.30 4.11
N ASN A 116 10.89 -9.30 4.87
CA ASN A 116 10.12 -10.53 5.04
C ASN A 116 8.82 -10.22 5.76
N ARG A 117 7.76 -10.94 5.39
CA ARG A 117 6.39 -10.64 5.83
C ARG A 117 6.22 -10.65 7.34
N ARG A 118 6.85 -11.61 8.03
CA ARG A 118 6.92 -11.69 9.50
C ARG A 118 7.54 -10.44 10.18
N ARG A 119 8.25 -9.61 9.41
CA ARG A 119 8.88 -8.35 9.86
C ARG A 119 8.17 -7.11 9.32
N ASN A 120 7.08 -7.27 8.56
CA ASN A 120 6.30 -6.14 8.08
C ASN A 120 5.72 -5.38 9.26
N SER A 121 5.91 -4.08 9.23
CA SER A 121 5.35 -3.16 10.21
C SER A 121 3.88 -2.88 9.86
N GLN A 122 3.04 -2.87 10.89
CA GLN A 122 1.70 -2.31 10.83
C GLN A 122 1.76 -0.87 11.35
N PHE A 123 1.42 0.09 10.51
CA PHE A 123 1.46 1.51 10.83
C PHE A 123 0.27 2.22 10.17
N GLY A 124 -0.21 3.31 10.77
CA GLY A 124 -1.37 4.00 10.20
C GLY A 124 -2.04 4.96 11.17
N MET A 125 -3.22 5.42 10.78
CA MET A 125 -4.10 6.16 11.68
C MET A 125 -4.75 5.19 12.66
N ILE A 126 -4.86 5.57 13.93
CA ILE A 126 -5.70 4.86 14.90
C ILE A 126 -7.10 5.46 14.81
N ASP A 127 -8.11 4.63 14.61
CA ASP A 127 -9.49 5.02 14.81
C ASP A 127 -9.77 5.23 16.29
N LEU A 128 -9.66 6.47 16.76
CA LEU A 128 -9.97 6.84 18.14
C LEU A 128 -11.48 6.77 18.45
N ASN A 129 -12.33 6.43 17.47
CA ASN A 129 -13.78 6.32 17.61
C ASN A 129 -14.27 4.96 18.14
N THR A 130 -13.37 4.02 18.42
CA THR A 130 -13.67 2.85 19.27
C THR A 130 -12.95 3.03 20.60
N HIS A 131 -13.60 3.70 21.55
CA HIS A 131 -13.39 3.35 22.95
C HIS A 131 -13.84 1.89 23.12
N THR A 132 -12.90 0.95 23.05
CA THR A 132 -13.09 -0.37 23.65
C THR A 132 -12.37 -0.42 25.00
N GLU A 133 -12.81 0.44 25.91
CA GLU A 133 -12.72 0.17 27.34
C GLU A 133 -14.01 -0.55 27.76
N LEU A 134 -14.05 -1.86 27.57
CA LEU A 134 -15.08 -2.69 28.17
C LEU A 134 -14.62 -3.07 29.58
N PHE A 135 -15.08 -2.29 30.56
CA PHE A 135 -14.99 -2.64 31.97
C PHE A 135 -16.20 -3.52 32.32
N ILE A 136 -15.99 -4.84 32.43
CA ILE A 136 -17.01 -5.76 32.92
C ILE A 136 -16.53 -6.33 34.26
N LEU A 137 -17.29 -6.04 35.31
CA LEU A 137 -17.03 -6.49 36.67
C LEU A 137 -17.96 -7.66 37.00
N ASN A 138 -17.41 -8.86 37.19
CA ASN A 138 -18.14 -9.95 37.82
C ASN A 138 -18.06 -9.79 39.35
N LYS A 139 -19.19 -9.50 40.01
CA LYS A 139 -19.27 -9.22 41.45
C LYS A 139 -19.05 -10.43 42.36
N ASN A 140 -19.05 -11.66 41.84
CA ASN A 140 -19.06 -12.86 42.68
C ASN A 140 -17.71 -13.60 42.79
N GLU A 141 -16.73 -13.28 41.94
CA GLU A 141 -15.46 -14.05 41.88
C GLU A 141 -14.19 -13.26 42.17
N TYR A 142 -14.27 -11.94 42.46
CA TYR A 142 -13.11 -11.07 42.74
C TYR A 142 -11.90 -11.30 41.81
N LYS A 143 -12.15 -11.49 40.51
CA LYS A 143 -11.11 -11.51 39.48
C LYS A 143 -11.29 -10.33 38.55
N SER A 144 -10.26 -9.49 38.48
CA SER A 144 -10.07 -8.54 37.39
C SER A 144 -9.05 -9.14 36.44
N SER A 145 -9.35 -9.11 35.15
CA SER A 145 -8.35 -9.36 34.12
C SER A 145 -8.23 -8.08 33.30
N LEU A 146 -7.06 -7.45 33.38
CA LEU A 146 -6.68 -6.37 32.49
C LEU A 146 -6.17 -6.99 31.20
N CYS A 147 -7.05 -7.23 30.23
CA CYS A 147 -6.58 -7.56 28.89
C CYS A 147 -6.30 -6.24 28.16
N SER A 148 -5.10 -5.69 28.39
CA SER A 148 -4.57 -4.71 27.44
C SER A 148 -4.30 -5.48 26.14
N THR A 149 -5.00 -5.16 25.05
CA THR A 149 -4.37 -5.37 23.75
C THR A 149 -3.25 -4.35 23.65
N LYS A 150 -2.05 -4.74 24.10
CA LYS A 150 -0.88 -4.38 23.29
C LYS A 150 -1.18 -4.96 21.92
N GLU A 151 -1.66 -4.15 21.00
CA GLU A 151 -1.30 -4.38 19.60
C GLU A 151 0.22 -4.22 19.56
N SER A 152 0.90 -5.34 19.78
CA SER A 152 2.25 -5.69 19.35
C SER A 152 3.02 -4.51 18.77
N LYS A 153 3.99 -3.98 19.52
CA LYS A 153 5.08 -3.24 18.90
C LYS A 153 5.90 -4.23 18.06
N ILE A 154 5.37 -4.64 16.91
CA ILE A 154 6.21 -4.98 15.76
C ILE A 154 6.90 -3.68 15.42
N LEU A 155 8.22 -3.75 15.27
CA LEU A 155 9.11 -2.60 15.13
C LEU A 155 8.51 -1.52 14.21
N PRO A 156 8.66 -0.23 14.54
CA PRO A 156 8.12 0.84 13.71
C PRO A 156 8.66 0.72 12.28
N PHE A 157 7.81 1.05 11.30
CA PHE A 157 8.26 1.11 9.92
C PHE A 157 9.26 2.26 9.78
N ARG A 158 10.53 1.91 9.59
CA ARG A 158 11.64 2.88 9.55
C ARG A 158 12.04 3.17 8.12
N ILE A 159 11.65 4.35 7.65
CA ILE A 159 11.98 4.85 6.32
C ILE A 159 13.30 5.62 6.41
N GLY A 160 14.40 4.92 6.23
CA GLY A 160 15.76 5.44 6.41
C GLY A 160 16.70 5.12 5.25
N LYS A 161 18.00 5.06 5.56
CA LYS A 161 19.05 4.85 4.55
C LYS A 161 18.93 3.47 3.87
N LYS A 162 18.55 2.43 4.64
CA LYS A 162 18.37 1.07 4.12
C LYS A 162 17.19 0.99 3.15
N TRP A 163 16.04 1.49 3.56
CA TRP A 163 14.85 1.62 2.71
C TRP A 163 15.15 2.38 1.42
N LEU A 164 15.82 3.54 1.53
CA LEU A 164 16.18 4.33 0.36
C LEU A 164 17.18 3.61 -0.54
N LYS A 165 18.16 2.89 0.03
CA LYS A 165 19.13 2.11 -0.75
C LYS A 165 18.42 1.01 -1.53
N PHE A 166 17.53 0.26 -0.89
CA PHE A 166 16.76 -0.79 -1.56
C PHE A 166 15.94 -0.20 -2.72
N HIS A 167 15.06 0.77 -2.45
CA HIS A 167 14.15 1.28 -3.48
C HIS A 167 14.80 2.15 -4.57
N LYS A 168 16.11 2.41 -4.51
CA LYS A 168 16.85 2.99 -5.64
C LYS A 168 17.01 2.01 -6.79
N ASP A 169 17.12 0.72 -6.46
CA ASP A 169 17.38 -0.33 -7.43
C ASP A 169 16.08 -1.02 -7.90
N PHE A 170 14.94 -0.66 -7.29
CA PHE A 170 13.61 -1.24 -7.57
C PHE A 170 12.58 -0.16 -7.91
N PHE A 171 11.36 -0.59 -8.16
CA PHE A 171 10.33 0.24 -8.78
C PHE A 171 9.67 1.29 -7.86
N PHE A 172 9.76 1.20 -6.53
CA PHE A 172 8.90 2.01 -5.66
C PHE A 172 9.13 3.53 -5.80
N LEU A 173 10.38 3.99 -5.94
CA LEU A 173 10.65 5.42 -6.15
C LEU A 173 10.16 5.90 -7.53
N GLU A 174 10.27 5.06 -8.56
CA GLU A 174 9.69 5.33 -9.88
C GLU A 174 8.15 5.35 -9.82
N PHE A 175 7.56 4.48 -9.01
CA PHE A 175 6.12 4.48 -8.75
C PHE A 175 5.67 5.78 -8.05
N LEU A 176 6.41 6.30 -7.08
CA LEU A 176 6.12 7.61 -6.49
C LEU A 176 6.18 8.73 -7.53
N LYS A 177 7.19 8.72 -8.41
CA LYS A 177 7.26 9.66 -9.54
C LYS A 177 6.04 9.51 -10.46
N LEU A 178 5.59 8.28 -10.71
CA LEU A 178 4.40 8.01 -11.52
C LEU A 178 3.16 8.66 -10.93
N ILE A 179 2.93 8.54 -9.62
CA ILE A 179 1.80 9.18 -8.91
C ILE A 179 1.77 10.68 -9.16
N ASP A 180 2.91 11.35 -9.04
CA ASP A 180 3.02 12.80 -9.18
C ASP A 180 3.16 13.26 -10.64
N SER A 181 3.46 12.35 -11.56
CA SER A 181 3.73 12.70 -12.96
C SER A 181 2.48 13.19 -13.70
N LYS A 182 2.72 14.15 -14.60
CA LYS A 182 1.79 14.52 -15.69
C LYS A 182 2.11 13.78 -16.99
N LYS A 183 2.82 12.63 -16.92
CA LYS A 183 3.18 11.83 -18.10
C LYS A 183 1.94 11.51 -18.95
N LYS A 184 2.12 11.36 -20.26
CA LYS A 184 1.08 10.91 -21.22
C LYS A 184 0.73 9.44 -20.98
N MET A 185 0.03 9.17 -19.88
CA MET A 185 -0.53 7.86 -19.57
C MET A 185 -2.05 7.97 -19.56
N ASN A 186 -2.73 6.89 -19.96
CA ASN A 186 -4.15 6.78 -19.73
C ASN A 186 -4.48 6.94 -18.22
N LYS A 187 -5.28 7.95 -17.86
CA LYS A 187 -5.64 8.23 -16.45
C LYS A 187 -6.26 7.03 -15.73
N LYS A 188 -7.14 6.28 -16.38
CA LYS A 188 -7.78 5.08 -15.82
C LYS A 188 -6.76 3.98 -15.55
N TRP A 189 -5.74 3.86 -16.40
CA TRP A 189 -4.64 2.91 -16.17
C TRP A 189 -3.77 3.33 -14.99
N LYS A 190 -3.38 4.61 -14.92
CA LYS A 190 -2.67 5.18 -13.76
C LYS A 190 -3.41 4.90 -12.46
N ASP A 191 -4.71 5.19 -12.43
CA ASP A 191 -5.56 4.96 -11.27
C ASP A 191 -5.67 3.46 -10.91
N THR A 192 -5.61 2.58 -11.91
CA THR A 192 -5.58 1.13 -11.70
C THR A 192 -4.27 0.66 -11.07
N ILE A 193 -3.11 1.13 -11.56
CA ILE A 193 -1.81 0.81 -10.95
C ILE A 193 -1.76 1.33 -9.51
N ILE A 194 -2.24 2.55 -9.27
CA ILE A 194 -2.27 3.14 -7.92
C ILE A 194 -3.16 2.32 -6.97
N ARG A 195 -4.33 1.86 -7.43
CA ARG A 195 -5.20 1.00 -6.62
C ARG A 195 -4.60 -0.38 -6.40
N ALA A 196 -3.93 -0.98 -7.39
CA ALA A 196 -3.23 -2.25 -7.19
C ALA A 196 -2.12 -2.12 -6.12
N ALA A 197 -1.36 -1.02 -6.15
CA ALA A 197 -0.42 -0.68 -5.09
C ALA A 197 -1.11 -0.48 -3.73
N GLU A 198 -2.27 0.19 -3.68
CA GLU A 198 -3.05 0.34 -2.44
C GLU A 198 -3.47 -1.02 -1.86
N MET A 199 -3.99 -1.93 -2.70
CA MET A 199 -4.39 -3.27 -2.26
C MET A 199 -3.19 -4.08 -1.77
N SER A 200 -2.07 -4.05 -2.50
CA SER A 200 -0.82 -4.64 -2.05
C SER A 200 -0.36 -4.07 -0.71
N GLY A 201 -0.52 -2.76 -0.51
CA GLY A 201 -0.25 -2.11 0.76
C GLY A 201 -1.09 -2.63 1.92
N LYS A 202 -2.41 -2.80 1.72
CA LYS A 202 -3.31 -3.43 2.70
C LYS A 202 -2.86 -4.86 3.00
N SER A 203 -2.49 -5.62 1.97
CA SER A 203 -1.96 -6.97 2.10
C SER A 203 -0.70 -7.01 2.96
N MET A 204 0.28 -6.14 2.67
CA MET A 204 1.55 -6.05 3.40
C MET A 204 1.37 -5.68 4.87
N MET A 205 0.30 -4.94 5.18
CA MET A 205 -0.03 -4.50 6.52
C MET A 205 -1.01 -5.46 7.24
N SER A 206 -1.47 -6.53 6.57
CA SER A 206 -2.38 -7.52 7.16
C SER A 206 -1.61 -8.68 7.77
N ARG A 207 -2.03 -9.11 8.97
CA ARG A 207 -1.66 -10.41 9.55
C ARG A 207 -2.68 -11.50 9.28
N ASP A 208 -3.90 -11.10 8.93
CA ASP A 208 -4.90 -12.01 8.44
C ASP A 208 -4.42 -12.50 7.07
N LEU A 209 -4.22 -13.81 7.00
CA LEU A 209 -3.60 -14.52 5.90
C LEU A 209 -4.50 -14.50 4.67
N GLU A 210 -5.80 -14.72 4.89
CA GLU A 210 -6.80 -14.76 3.83
C GLU A 210 -7.05 -13.38 3.25
N TYR A 211 -7.09 -12.36 4.12
CA TYR A 211 -7.22 -10.97 3.72
C TYR A 211 -6.00 -10.50 2.93
N ALA A 212 -4.80 -10.87 3.37
CA ALA A 212 -3.56 -10.63 2.64
C ALA A 212 -3.57 -11.27 1.26
N PHE A 213 -3.87 -12.56 1.21
CA PHE A 213 -3.96 -13.33 -0.03
C PHE A 213 -4.95 -12.70 -1.01
N LEU A 214 -6.17 -12.40 -0.54
CA LEU A 214 -7.22 -11.83 -1.36
C LEU A 214 -6.80 -10.48 -1.95
N TRP A 215 -6.18 -9.61 -1.15
CA TRP A 215 -5.72 -8.31 -1.65
C TRP A 215 -4.61 -8.43 -2.69
N ASN A 216 -3.69 -9.38 -2.54
CA ASN A 216 -2.69 -9.65 -3.57
C ASN A 216 -3.33 -10.10 -4.87
N MET A 217 -4.27 -11.05 -4.80
CA MET A 217 -4.96 -11.56 -5.99
C MET A 217 -5.78 -10.47 -6.70
N ILE A 218 -6.49 -9.63 -5.94
CA ILE A 218 -7.18 -8.46 -6.49
C ILE A 218 -6.17 -7.54 -7.20
N ALA A 219 -5.02 -7.24 -6.59
CA ALA A 219 -3.99 -6.42 -7.21
C ALA A 219 -3.46 -7.03 -8.52
N ILE A 220 -3.21 -8.34 -8.54
CA ILE A 220 -2.76 -9.09 -9.73
C ILE A 220 -3.81 -9.02 -10.84
N GLU A 221 -5.09 -9.29 -10.55
CA GLU A 221 -6.21 -9.19 -11.51
C GLU A 221 -6.43 -7.76 -12.03
N MET A 222 -6.17 -6.75 -11.19
CA MET A 222 -6.23 -5.36 -11.60
C MET A 222 -5.16 -5.04 -12.64
N LEU A 223 -3.95 -5.60 -12.51
CA LEU A 223 -2.83 -5.37 -13.42
C LEU A 223 -2.95 -6.19 -14.70
N LEU A 224 -3.33 -7.46 -14.60
CA LEU A 224 -3.39 -8.40 -15.73
C LEU A 224 -4.81 -8.43 -16.34
N PRO A 225 -5.04 -7.88 -17.55
CA PRO A 225 -6.36 -7.86 -18.18
C PRO A 225 -6.85 -9.26 -18.55
N SER A 226 -7.94 -9.71 -17.96
CA SER A 226 -8.73 -10.82 -18.50
C SER A 226 -10.19 -10.40 -18.60
N GLN A 227 -10.79 -10.54 -19.78
CA GLN A 227 -12.24 -10.36 -19.97
C GLN A 227 -12.99 -11.69 -19.98
N ASP A 228 -12.30 -12.81 -20.23
CA ASP A 228 -12.87 -14.16 -20.28
C ASP A 228 -11.82 -15.19 -19.83
N LYS A 229 -12.23 -16.22 -19.09
CA LYS A 229 -11.40 -17.35 -18.66
C LYS A 229 -10.12 -16.96 -17.90
N TYR A 230 -10.28 -16.25 -16.78
CA TYR A 230 -9.16 -15.86 -15.89
C TYR A 230 -8.24 -17.02 -15.52
N MET A 231 -8.79 -18.21 -15.24
CA MET A 231 -7.99 -19.37 -14.85
C MET A 231 -6.96 -19.80 -15.91
N GLU A 232 -7.32 -19.72 -17.19
CA GLU A 232 -6.44 -20.07 -18.31
C GLU A 232 -5.51 -18.91 -18.67
N ARG A 233 -6.02 -17.67 -18.68
CA ARG A 233 -5.28 -16.49 -19.14
C ARG A 233 -4.33 -15.90 -18.12
N LEU A 234 -4.62 -15.99 -16.83
CA LEU A 234 -3.80 -15.35 -15.80
C LEU A 234 -2.35 -15.88 -15.78
N PRO A 235 -2.13 -17.20 -15.84
CA PRO A 235 -0.77 -17.74 -15.96
C PRO A 235 -0.04 -17.24 -17.22
N GLU A 236 -0.72 -17.22 -18.38
CA GLU A 236 -0.13 -16.76 -19.65
C GLU A 236 0.27 -15.28 -19.61
N LEU A 237 -0.59 -14.44 -19.03
CA LEU A 237 -0.32 -13.02 -18.87
C LEU A 237 0.88 -12.80 -17.95
N ALA A 238 0.96 -13.53 -16.83
CA ALA A 238 2.10 -13.47 -15.92
C ALA A 238 3.39 -13.97 -16.58
N GLU A 239 3.31 -15.07 -17.33
CA GLU A 239 4.44 -15.66 -18.06
C GLU A 239 5.11 -14.65 -19.01
N ALA A 240 4.34 -13.79 -19.67
CA ALA A 240 4.92 -12.76 -20.54
C ALA A 240 5.89 -11.82 -19.80
N PHE A 241 5.63 -11.56 -18.51
CA PHE A 241 6.45 -10.66 -17.70
C PHE A 241 7.61 -11.37 -17.00
N ILE A 242 7.43 -12.63 -16.61
CA ILE A 242 8.39 -13.34 -15.73
C ILE A 242 8.78 -14.75 -16.19
N GLY A 243 8.21 -15.25 -17.28
CA GLY A 243 8.43 -16.62 -17.79
C GLY A 243 9.71 -16.82 -18.62
N TRP A 244 10.50 -15.77 -18.79
CA TRP A 244 11.81 -15.81 -19.44
C TRP A 244 12.94 -16.23 -18.50
N VAL A 245 12.65 -16.37 -17.21
CA VAL A 245 13.61 -16.90 -16.25
C VAL A 245 13.58 -18.41 -16.26
N ASP A 246 14.76 -19.02 -16.18
CA ASP A 246 14.92 -20.48 -16.23
C ASP A 246 14.07 -21.22 -15.18
N TYR A 247 13.73 -20.55 -14.07
CA TYR A 247 12.95 -21.12 -12.98
C TYR A 247 11.43 -21.21 -13.23
N TRP A 248 10.90 -20.67 -14.33
CA TRP A 248 9.44 -20.67 -14.57
C TRP A 248 8.88 -22.10 -14.58
N GLU A 249 9.55 -22.99 -15.32
CA GLU A 249 9.19 -24.41 -15.42
C GLU A 249 9.61 -25.16 -14.15
N ASP A 250 10.85 -24.97 -13.68
CA ASP A 250 11.39 -25.65 -12.48
C ASP A 250 10.54 -25.43 -11.22
N LYS A 251 9.98 -24.23 -11.05
CA LYS A 251 9.16 -23.87 -9.87
C LYS A 251 7.67 -24.04 -10.10
N ASN A 252 7.26 -24.57 -11.26
CA ASN A 252 5.89 -24.82 -11.66
C ASN A 252 4.98 -23.59 -11.47
N TYR A 253 5.43 -22.41 -11.95
CA TYR A 253 4.71 -21.14 -11.76
C TYR A 253 3.29 -21.20 -12.33
N GLN A 254 3.11 -21.84 -13.48
CA GLN A 254 1.81 -21.94 -14.14
C GLN A 254 0.77 -22.60 -13.23
N GLU A 255 1.08 -23.74 -12.63
CA GLU A 255 0.16 -24.45 -11.75
C GLU A 255 -0.06 -23.68 -10.44
N LYS A 256 0.98 -23.03 -9.88
CA LYS A 256 0.82 -22.18 -8.68
C LYS A 256 -0.11 -20.99 -8.91
N ILE A 257 -0.08 -20.37 -10.09
CA ILE A 257 -1.00 -19.27 -10.42
C ILE A 257 -2.43 -19.80 -10.55
N LYS A 258 -2.63 -20.95 -11.21
CA LYS A 258 -3.96 -21.58 -11.33
C LYS A 258 -4.53 -21.94 -9.96
N ASP A 259 -3.72 -22.56 -9.12
CA ASP A 259 -4.08 -22.94 -7.76
C ASP A 259 -4.44 -21.71 -6.90
N ALA A 260 -3.62 -20.64 -6.94
CA ALA A 260 -3.95 -19.40 -6.27
C ALA A 260 -5.28 -18.79 -6.77
N TYR A 261 -5.53 -18.82 -8.08
CA TYR A 261 -6.79 -18.34 -8.62
C TYR A 261 -7.99 -19.17 -8.15
N LEU A 262 -7.89 -20.50 -8.13
CA LEU A 262 -8.94 -21.39 -7.61
C LEU A 262 -9.25 -21.10 -6.15
N ARG A 263 -8.24 -20.97 -5.29
CA ARG A 263 -8.43 -20.65 -3.86
C ARG A 263 -9.07 -19.29 -3.68
N ARG A 264 -8.70 -18.30 -4.49
CA ARG A 264 -9.36 -16.99 -4.50
C ARG A 264 -10.84 -17.14 -4.87
N CYS A 265 -11.17 -17.96 -5.87
CA CYS A 265 -12.56 -18.23 -6.24
C CYS A 265 -13.33 -18.92 -5.10
N GLU A 266 -12.76 -19.94 -4.46
CA GLU A 266 -13.37 -20.61 -3.31
C GLU A 266 -13.61 -19.65 -2.14
N LEU A 267 -12.65 -18.79 -1.82
CA LEU A 267 -12.78 -17.80 -0.77
C LEU A 267 -13.91 -16.80 -1.08
N VAL A 268 -13.93 -16.25 -2.30
CA VAL A 268 -14.89 -15.19 -2.68
C VAL A 268 -16.31 -15.73 -2.87
N HIS A 269 -16.47 -16.92 -3.45
CA HIS A 269 -17.79 -17.47 -3.79
C HIS A 269 -18.37 -18.35 -2.70
N ASN A 270 -17.53 -19.08 -1.97
CA ASN A 270 -17.98 -20.06 -0.97
C ASN A 270 -17.58 -19.67 0.47
N GLY A 271 -16.85 -18.56 0.65
CA GLY A 271 -16.31 -18.18 1.96
C GLY A 271 -15.27 -19.16 2.50
N ASN A 272 -14.76 -20.07 1.66
CA ASN A 272 -13.85 -21.13 2.11
C ASN A 272 -12.41 -20.62 2.12
N SER A 273 -11.89 -20.36 3.32
CA SER A 273 -10.51 -19.94 3.55
C SER A 273 -9.56 -21.06 3.94
N ASN A 274 -10.07 -22.24 4.30
CA ASN A 274 -9.32 -23.27 5.04
C ASN A 274 -8.06 -23.77 4.34
N ASN A 275 -7.97 -23.57 3.03
CA ASN A 275 -6.88 -24.05 2.22
C ASN A 275 -5.84 -22.96 1.88
N ILE A 276 -6.04 -21.70 2.28
CA ILE A 276 -5.04 -20.66 2.04
C ILE A 276 -3.92 -20.81 3.07
N THR A 277 -2.67 -20.84 2.59
CA THR A 277 -1.47 -21.02 3.43
C THR A 277 -0.49 -19.86 3.26
N VAL A 278 0.52 -19.80 4.13
CA VAL A 278 1.59 -18.79 4.07
C VAL A 278 2.32 -18.83 2.72
N GLU A 279 2.51 -20.02 2.15
CA GLU A 279 3.13 -20.22 0.85
C GLU A 279 2.37 -19.52 -0.28
N HIS A 280 1.03 -19.58 -0.26
CA HIS A 280 0.20 -18.90 -1.27
C HIS A 280 0.35 -17.38 -1.17
N VAL A 281 0.46 -16.85 0.05
CA VAL A 281 0.66 -15.41 0.26
C VAL A 281 2.05 -14.99 -0.20
N ILE A 282 3.10 -15.72 0.19
CA ILE A 282 4.48 -15.46 -0.23
C ILE A 282 4.59 -15.50 -1.77
N PHE A 283 3.99 -16.52 -2.39
CA PHE A 283 3.97 -16.66 -3.83
C PHE A 283 3.30 -15.47 -4.52
N THR A 284 2.12 -15.06 -4.03
CA THR A 284 1.41 -13.91 -4.61
C THR A 284 2.13 -12.58 -4.32
N ASP A 285 2.86 -12.45 -3.21
CA ASP A 285 3.74 -11.31 -2.95
C ASP A 285 4.87 -11.24 -4.01
N ASP A 286 5.53 -12.35 -4.29
CA ASP A 286 6.61 -12.45 -5.31
C ASP A 286 6.11 -12.12 -6.71
N LEU A 287 4.98 -12.72 -7.08
CA LEU A 287 4.36 -12.49 -8.38
C LEU A 287 4.02 -11.00 -8.53
N LEU A 288 3.35 -10.42 -7.54
CA LEU A 288 2.95 -9.02 -7.57
C LEU A 288 4.16 -8.07 -7.57
N PHE A 289 5.22 -8.38 -6.82
CA PHE A 289 6.45 -7.60 -6.82
C PHE A 289 7.06 -7.52 -8.22
N ASN A 290 7.22 -8.68 -8.87
CA ASN A 290 7.83 -8.74 -10.19
C ASN A 290 6.94 -8.12 -11.28
N LEU A 291 5.62 -8.30 -11.21
CA LEU A 291 4.67 -7.63 -12.12
C LEU A 291 4.74 -6.11 -11.97
N MET A 292 4.68 -5.59 -10.74
CA MET A 292 4.76 -4.16 -10.49
C MET A 292 6.13 -3.60 -10.89
N TRP A 293 7.21 -4.36 -10.68
CA TRP A 293 8.54 -3.93 -11.09
C TRP A 293 8.58 -3.69 -12.59
N ASN A 294 8.18 -4.68 -13.38
CA ASN A 294 8.24 -4.60 -14.83
C ASN A 294 7.28 -3.54 -15.38
N ILE A 295 6.03 -3.48 -14.90
CA ILE A 295 5.03 -2.50 -15.37
C ILE A 295 5.48 -1.06 -15.07
N VAL A 296 5.94 -0.77 -13.85
CA VAL A 296 6.31 0.59 -13.44
C VAL A 296 7.59 1.06 -14.11
N THR A 297 8.60 0.19 -14.24
CA THR A 297 9.90 0.57 -14.85
C THR A 297 9.79 0.73 -16.36
N HIS A 298 8.95 -0.06 -17.02
CA HIS A 298 8.74 -0.01 -18.47
C HIS A 298 7.42 0.67 -18.82
N ILE A 299 7.05 1.68 -18.05
CA ILE A 299 5.71 2.28 -18.16
C ILE A 299 5.43 2.93 -19.52
N ASP A 300 6.49 3.32 -20.22
CA ASP A 300 6.39 3.88 -21.57
C ASP A 300 6.06 2.78 -22.61
N MET A 301 6.37 1.50 -22.33
CA MET A 301 5.88 0.32 -23.08
C MET A 301 4.46 -0.10 -22.66
N PHE A 302 4.07 0.22 -21.43
CA PHE A 302 2.75 -0.12 -20.87
C PHE A 302 1.91 1.14 -20.55
N PRO A 303 1.66 2.05 -21.51
CA PRO A 303 0.97 3.31 -21.26
C PRO A 303 -0.53 3.15 -20.94
N ASN A 304 -1.08 1.96 -21.19
CA ASN A 304 -2.46 1.59 -20.91
C ASN A 304 -2.56 0.06 -20.69
N LYS A 305 -3.74 -0.40 -20.24
CA LYS A 305 -4.01 -1.81 -19.97
C LYS A 305 -4.04 -2.68 -21.23
N GLU A 306 -4.33 -2.08 -22.39
CA GLU A 306 -4.35 -2.79 -23.67
C GLU A 306 -2.94 -3.16 -24.13
N SER A 307 -1.97 -2.27 -23.96
CA SER A 307 -0.56 -2.56 -24.27
C SER A 307 0.02 -3.70 -23.44
N VAL A 308 -0.47 -3.91 -22.20
CA VAL A 308 -0.14 -5.09 -21.38
C VAL A 308 -0.65 -6.37 -22.05
N ARG A 309 -1.89 -6.36 -22.56
CA ARG A 309 -2.49 -7.50 -23.27
C ARG A 309 -1.74 -7.80 -24.56
N GLU A 310 -1.55 -6.79 -25.41
CA GLU A 310 -0.85 -6.92 -26.69
C GLU A 310 0.58 -7.45 -26.51
N PHE A 311 1.28 -7.00 -25.46
CA PHE A 311 2.60 -7.50 -25.12
C PHE A 311 2.56 -9.01 -24.79
N SER A 312 1.64 -9.42 -23.90
CA SER A 312 1.51 -10.84 -23.54
C SER A 312 1.13 -11.73 -24.73
N GLU A 313 0.23 -11.27 -25.60
CA GLU A 313 -0.16 -11.99 -26.81
C GLU A 313 1.04 -12.16 -27.76
N LYS A 314 1.84 -11.11 -27.97
CA LYS A 314 3.04 -11.18 -28.81
C LYS A 314 4.09 -12.15 -28.26
N VAL A 315 4.38 -12.08 -26.96
CA VAL A 315 5.34 -13.01 -26.32
C VAL A 315 4.85 -14.46 -26.46
N LYS A 316 3.56 -14.71 -26.27
CA LYS A 316 2.96 -16.04 -26.47
C LYS A 316 3.10 -16.50 -27.92
N SER A 317 2.81 -15.63 -28.90
CA SER A 317 2.99 -15.97 -30.32
C SER A 317 4.43 -16.28 -30.67
N GLU A 318 5.41 -15.52 -30.17
CA GLU A 318 6.83 -15.80 -30.38
C GLU A 318 7.24 -17.17 -29.83
N LYS A 319 6.80 -17.50 -28.61
CA LYS A 319 7.05 -18.81 -27.99
C LYS A 319 6.43 -19.96 -28.78
N LEU A 320 5.18 -19.83 -29.21
CA LEU A 320 4.48 -20.85 -30.00
C LEU A 320 5.12 -21.08 -31.38
N LEU A 321 5.69 -20.03 -31.97
CA LEU A 321 6.39 -20.12 -33.26
C LEU A 321 7.85 -20.59 -33.12
N GLY A 322 8.37 -20.74 -31.90
CA GLY A 322 9.76 -21.11 -31.65
C GLY A 322 10.77 -20.07 -32.13
N VAL A 323 10.35 -18.81 -32.27
CA VAL A 323 11.24 -17.72 -32.73
C VAL A 323 11.94 -17.06 -31.55
N LYS A 324 13.12 -16.49 -31.80
CA LYS A 324 13.86 -15.75 -30.78
C LYS A 324 13.01 -14.56 -30.29
N PRO A 325 12.90 -14.32 -28.97
CA PRO A 325 12.13 -13.21 -28.43
C PRO A 325 12.60 -11.87 -29.00
N GLN A 326 11.70 -11.12 -29.64
CA GLN A 326 11.98 -9.77 -30.16
C GLN A 326 11.23 -8.70 -29.38
N VAL A 327 10.04 -9.03 -28.87
CA VAL A 327 9.16 -8.08 -28.17
C VAL A 327 9.53 -7.94 -26.70
N GLN A 328 10.15 -8.97 -26.11
CA GLN A 328 10.55 -8.96 -24.71
C GLN A 328 11.80 -8.10 -24.48
N PRO A 329 11.74 -7.05 -23.64
CA PRO A 329 12.92 -6.27 -23.31
C PRO A 329 13.94 -7.13 -22.56
N GLY A 330 15.21 -7.06 -22.97
CA GLY A 330 16.31 -7.61 -22.18
C GLY A 330 16.51 -6.89 -20.83
N THR A 331 15.76 -5.81 -20.59
CA THR A 331 15.74 -5.03 -19.35
C THR A 331 14.59 -5.41 -18.42
N LEU A 332 13.76 -6.41 -18.75
CA LEU A 332 12.83 -6.96 -17.77
C LEU A 332 13.60 -7.47 -16.55
N HIS A 333 12.96 -7.32 -15.40
CA HIS A 333 13.55 -7.63 -14.12
C HIS A 333 12.83 -8.81 -13.47
N PHE A 334 13.61 -9.61 -12.75
CA PHE A 334 13.10 -10.65 -11.89
C PHE A 334 13.90 -10.71 -10.59
N MET A 335 13.21 -10.70 -9.47
CA MET A 335 13.77 -11.00 -8.16
C MET A 335 13.27 -12.37 -7.73
N ASN A 336 14.23 -13.28 -7.53
CA ASN A 336 14.01 -14.53 -6.83
C ASN A 336 14.34 -14.31 -5.35
N ARG A 337 13.35 -14.34 -4.46
CA ARG A 337 13.58 -14.24 -3.02
C ARG A 337 13.86 -15.63 -2.44
N GLU A 338 14.90 -15.70 -1.61
CA GLU A 338 15.18 -16.87 -0.79
C GLU A 338 14.43 -16.72 0.53
N TYR A 339 13.67 -17.76 0.89
CA TYR A 339 12.89 -17.83 2.11
C TYR A 339 13.49 -18.89 3.02
N ASP A 340 13.62 -18.56 4.30
CA ASP A 340 13.98 -19.54 5.31
C ASP A 340 12.74 -20.24 5.87
N ILE A 341 12.94 -21.31 6.62
CA ILE A 341 11.82 -22.08 7.19
C ILE A 341 10.94 -21.20 8.10
N ASP A 342 11.53 -20.21 8.77
CA ASP A 342 10.80 -19.33 9.67
C ASP A 342 9.83 -18.40 8.95
N ASP A 343 10.12 -18.04 7.69
CA ASP A 343 9.24 -17.22 6.87
C ASP A 343 7.91 -17.94 6.57
N TYR A 344 7.89 -19.28 6.64
CA TYR A 344 6.69 -20.11 6.46
C TYR A 344 5.95 -20.41 7.77
N LEU A 345 6.54 -20.12 8.94
CA LEU A 345 5.95 -20.46 10.24
C LEU A 345 4.81 -19.50 10.63
N ARG A 346 4.95 -18.20 10.37
CA ARG A 346 3.95 -17.16 10.72
C ARG A 346 4.06 -15.91 9.86
N ILE A 347 2.91 -15.29 9.59
CA ILE A 347 2.76 -13.94 9.01
C ILE A 347 2.36 -12.94 10.09
#